data_AF-A0A965TRK1-F1
#
_entry.id   AF-A0A965TRK1-F1
#
_cell.length_a   1.000
_cell.length_b   1.000
_cell.length_c   1.000
_cell.angle_alpha   90.00
_cell.angle_beta   90.00
_cell.angle_gamma   90.00
#
_symmetry.space_group_name_H-M   'P 1'
#
loop_
_entity.id
_entity.type
_entity.pdbx_description
1 polymer ?
#
loop_
_entity_poly.entity_id
_entity_poly.type
_entity_poly.pdbx_seq_one_letter_code
_entity_poly.pdbx_strand_id
1 'polypeptide(L)'
;MKSTDIYNIFDIDGLLAQSFHNYEFREGQLDMSLAVASSYEKNAIAALEAGTGIGKSFAYLVPAILWAIEHPDEKTVIATSTINLQRQLYDKDVRQLFTTLKVEVPVALLMGRGNYLC
;
A
#
# COMPACT_ATOMS: atom_id res chain seq x y z
N MET A 1 -10.01 10.22 -2.04
CA MET A 1 -9.34 9.18 -2.80
C MET A 1 -10.44 8.59 -3.64
N LYS A 2 -10.46 8.79 -4.96
CA LYS A 2 -11.55 8.27 -5.78
C LYS A 2 -11.25 6.84 -6.19
N SER A 3 -12.27 6.00 -6.37
CA SER A 3 -12.07 4.65 -6.92
C SER A 3 -11.31 4.68 -8.25
N THR A 4 -11.51 5.71 -9.07
CA THR A 4 -10.78 5.94 -10.32
C THR A 4 -9.26 6.01 -10.12
N ASP A 5 -8.78 6.56 -8.99
CA ASP A 5 -7.34 6.63 -8.71
C ASP A 5 -6.75 5.23 -8.53
N ILE A 6 -7.51 4.31 -7.91
CA ILE A 6 -7.11 2.91 -7.74
C ILE A 6 -7.07 2.17 -9.08
N TYR A 7 -8.09 2.34 -9.93
CA TYR A 7 -8.08 1.77 -11.28
C TYR A 7 -6.89 2.27 -12.10
N ASN A 8 -6.62 3.58 -12.11
CA ASN A 8 -5.48 4.16 -12.83
C ASN A 8 -4.13 3.58 -12.41
N ILE A 9 -4.03 2.98 -11.21
CA ILE A 9 -2.81 2.36 -10.69
C ILE A 9 -2.76 0.86 -11.03
N PHE A 10 -3.84 0.12 -10.80
CA PHE A 10 -3.89 -1.35 -10.84
C PHE A 10 -4.55 -1.96 -12.07
N ASP A 11 -5.10 -1.18 -13.01
CA ASP A 11 -5.68 -1.77 -14.23
C ASP A 11 -4.60 -2.32 -15.18
N ILE A 12 -5.02 -3.05 -16.21
CA ILE A 12 -4.16 -3.73 -17.17
C ILE A 12 -3.16 -2.79 -17.89
N ASP A 13 -3.51 -1.51 -18.04
CA ASP A 13 -2.70 -0.45 -18.62
C ASP A 13 -2.37 0.68 -17.60
N GLY A 14 -2.60 0.42 -16.31
CA GLY A 14 -2.38 1.37 -15.22
C GLY A 14 -0.91 1.68 -14.94
N LEU A 15 -0.66 2.55 -13.95
CA LEU A 15 0.68 3.01 -13.59
C LEU A 15 1.65 1.88 -13.23
N LEU A 16 1.17 0.81 -12.59
CA LEU A 16 2.00 -0.35 -12.28
C LEU A 16 2.40 -1.11 -13.54
N ALA A 17 1.49 -1.25 -14.52
CA ALA A 17 1.77 -1.89 -15.81
C ALA A 17 2.85 -1.13 -16.59
N GLN A 18 2.81 0.21 -16.53
CA GLN A 18 3.78 1.08 -17.20
C GLN A 18 5.15 1.07 -16.52
N SER A 19 5.20 0.80 -15.21
CA SER A 19 6.42 0.89 -14.40
C SER A 19 7.13 -0.45 -14.23
N PHE A 20 6.43 -1.59 -14.36
CA PHE A 20 6.99 -2.92 -14.15
C PHE A 20 6.84 -3.80 -15.40
N HIS A 21 7.98 -4.20 -15.98
CA HIS A 21 8.01 -5.07 -17.16
C HIS A 21 7.27 -6.41 -17.00
N ASN A 22 7.23 -6.95 -15.78
CA ASN A 22 6.55 -8.21 -15.45
C ASN A 22 5.27 -7.98 -14.64
N TYR A 23 4.62 -6.82 -14.83
CA TYR A 23 3.30 -6.59 -14.25
C TYR A 23 2.30 -7.60 -14.83
N GLU A 24 1.46 -8.13 -13.95
CA GLU A 24 0.36 -9.01 -14.31
C GLU A 24 -0.87 -8.48 -13.58
N PHE A 25 -1.90 -8.16 -14.35
CA PHE A 25 -3.18 -7.77 -13.80
C PHE A 25 -3.76 -8.91 -12.97
N ARG A 26 -4.16 -8.59 -11.74
CA ARG A 26 -4.78 -9.53 -10.81
C ARG A 26 -6.01 -8.89 -10.20
N GLU A 27 -7.18 -9.41 -10.56
CA GLU A 27 -8.48 -8.94 -10.06
C GLU A 27 -8.50 -8.85 -8.52
N GLY A 28 -8.03 -9.90 -7.83
CA GLY A 28 -7.97 -9.90 -6.36
C GLY A 28 -7.06 -8.84 -5.75
N GLN A 29 -6.06 -8.32 -6.47
CA GLN A 29 -5.23 -7.20 -6.02
C GLN A 29 -6.02 -5.89 -6.09
N LEU A 30 -6.70 -5.67 -7.20
CA LEU A 30 -7.56 -4.51 -7.43
C LEU A 30 -8.73 -4.49 -6.44
N ASP A 31 -9.43 -5.61 -6.28
CA ASP A 31 -10.55 -5.76 -5.35
C ASP A 31 -10.14 -5.48 -3.91
N MET A 32 -9.00 -6.04 -3.48
CA MET A 32 -8.45 -5.76 -2.14
C MET A 32 -8.16 -4.27 -1.97
N SER A 33 -7.59 -3.61 -2.99
CA SER A 33 -7.29 -2.19 -2.91
C SER A 33 -8.54 -1.31 -2.84
N LEU A 34 -9.55 -1.62 -3.65
CA LEU A 34 -10.87 -0.96 -3.61
C LEU A 34 -11.57 -1.17 -2.26
N ALA A 35 -11.50 -2.37 -1.68
CA ALA A 35 -12.08 -2.67 -0.38
C ALA A 35 -11.39 -1.89 0.75
N VAL A 36 -10.05 -1.80 0.73
CA VAL A 36 -9.29 -0.97 1.69
C VAL A 36 -9.63 0.51 1.51
N ALA A 37 -9.68 1.00 0.27
CA ALA A 37 -10.05 2.39 -0.03
C ALA A 37 -11.45 2.73 0.51
N SER A 38 -12.45 1.88 0.24
CA SER A 38 -13.80 2.06 0.76
C SER A 38 -13.86 2.00 2.29
N SER A 39 -12.94 1.30 2.96
CA SER A 39 -12.91 1.20 4.42
C SER A 39 -12.42 2.49 5.06
N TYR A 40 -11.43 3.15 4.44
CA TYR A 40 -11.03 4.50 4.83
C TYR A 40 -12.21 5.49 4.71
N GLU A 41 -12.85 5.56 3.53
CA GLU A 41 -13.94 6.52 3.27
C GLU A 41 -15.14 6.35 4.21
N LYS A 42 -15.49 5.10 4.52
CA LYS A 42 -16.67 4.76 5.36
C LYS A 42 -16.34 4.69 6.84
N ASN A 43 -15.08 4.89 7.23
CA ASN A 43 -14.59 4.65 8.59
C ASN A 43 -15.04 3.27 9.12
N ALA A 44 -14.81 2.23 8.32
CA ALA A 44 -15.30 0.88 8.54
C ALA A 44 -14.16 -0.13 8.73
N ILE A 45 -14.49 -1.28 9.33
CA ILE A 45 -13.56 -2.41 9.45
C ILE A 45 -13.80 -3.36 8.27
N ALA A 46 -12.76 -3.66 7.51
CA ALA A 46 -12.76 -4.73 6.52
C ALA A 46 -11.88 -5.90 6.97
N ALA A 47 -12.41 -7.12 6.80
CA ALA A 47 -11.67 -8.36 6.93
C ALA A 47 -11.55 -9.00 5.55
N LEU A 48 -10.33 -9.18 5.07
CA LEU A 48 -10.04 -9.63 3.71
C LEU A 48 -9.09 -10.83 3.79
N GLU A 49 -9.47 -11.94 3.17
CA GLU A 49 -8.56 -13.04 2.91
C GLU A 49 -7.95 -12.86 1.52
N ALA A 50 -6.63 -12.94 1.44
CA ALA A 50 -5.90 -12.75 0.20
C ALA A 50 -4.94 -13.92 -0.02
N GLY A 51 -4.97 -14.51 -1.22
CA GLY A 51 -4.07 -15.60 -1.63
C GLY A 51 -2.61 -15.15 -1.73
N THR A 52 -1.63 -16.06 -1.55
CA THR A 52 -0.20 -15.73 -1.68
C THR A 52 0.14 -15.25 -3.09
N GLY A 53 1.15 -14.38 -3.22
CA GLY A 53 1.61 -13.92 -4.54
C GLY A 53 0.74 -12.87 -5.24
N ILE A 54 -0.44 -12.52 -4.73
CA ILE A 54 -1.33 -11.55 -5.41
C ILE A 54 -0.88 -10.08 -5.34
N GLY A 55 0.26 -9.78 -4.71
CA GLY A 55 0.71 -8.40 -4.51
C GLY A 55 -0.03 -7.64 -3.40
N LYS A 56 -0.40 -8.34 -2.31
CA LYS A 56 -1.13 -7.80 -1.15
C LYS A 56 -0.55 -6.50 -0.60
N SER A 57 0.79 -6.40 -0.51
CA SER A 57 1.46 -5.22 0.03
C SER A 57 1.03 -3.96 -0.72
N PHE A 58 1.06 -4.00 -2.05
CA PHE A 58 0.70 -2.84 -2.86
C PHE A 58 -0.79 -2.53 -2.72
N ALA A 59 -1.64 -3.58 -2.67
CA ALA A 59 -3.09 -3.42 -2.56
C ALA A 59 -3.51 -2.59 -1.34
N TYR A 60 -2.86 -2.75 -0.17
CA TYR A 60 -3.14 -1.90 0.99
C TYR A 60 -2.26 -0.64 1.09
N LEU A 61 -1.04 -0.65 0.53
CA LEU A 61 -0.14 0.51 0.60
C LEU A 61 -0.60 1.65 -0.30
N VAL A 62 -1.07 1.36 -1.52
CA VAL A 62 -1.55 2.39 -2.44
C VAL A 62 -2.67 3.24 -1.82
N PRO A 63 -3.79 2.67 -1.32
CA PRO A 63 -4.84 3.47 -0.70
C PRO A 63 -4.37 4.16 0.59
N ALA A 64 -3.44 3.56 1.35
CA ALA A 64 -2.86 4.21 2.52
C ALA A 64 -2.03 5.47 2.16
N ILE A 65 -1.25 5.41 1.09
CA ILE A 65 -0.45 6.54 0.59
C ILE A 65 -1.39 7.63 0.05
N LEU A 66 -2.38 7.28 -0.77
CA LEU A 66 -3.35 8.23 -1.29
C LEU A 66 -4.13 8.91 -0.16
N TRP A 67 -4.53 8.14 0.86
CA TRP A 67 -5.19 8.69 2.05
C TRP A 67 -4.30 9.70 2.78
N ALA A 68 -3.03 9.36 3.02
CA ALA A 68 -2.08 10.24 3.71
C ALA A 68 -1.79 11.54 2.95
N ILE A 69 -1.86 11.53 1.61
CA ILE A 69 -1.71 12.75 0.79
C ILE A 69 -2.91 13.67 0.98
N GLU A 70 -4.13 13.12 1.01
CA GLU A 70 -5.35 13.91 1.13
C GLU A 70 -5.67 14.34 2.57
N HIS A 71 -5.22 13.56 3.56
CA HIS A 71 -5.50 13.76 4.99
C HIS A 71 -4.19 13.86 5.78
N PRO A 72 -3.43 14.95 5.65
CA PRO A 72 -2.09 15.10 6.26
C PRO A 72 -2.11 15.10 7.80
N ASP A 73 -3.26 15.35 8.41
CA ASP A 73 -3.45 15.32 9.87
C ASP A 73 -3.76 13.91 10.41
N GLU A 74 -3.98 12.93 9.53
CA GLU A 74 -4.25 11.54 9.88
C GLU A 74 -3.02 10.64 9.72
N LYS A 75 -3.05 9.47 10.37
CA LYS A 75 -1.94 8.51 10.33
C LYS A 75 -2.43 7.10 10.08
N THR A 76 -1.91 6.47 9.04
CA THR A 76 -2.07 5.04 8.82
C THR A 76 -0.98 4.26 9.56
N VAL A 77 -1.37 3.23 10.31
CA VAL A 77 -0.46 2.27 10.91
C VAL A 77 -0.59 0.93 10.19
N ILE A 78 0.54 0.39 9.72
CA ILE A 78 0.60 -0.92 9.07
C ILE A 78 1.36 -1.86 10.00
N ALA A 79 0.68 -2.89 10.49
CA ALA A 79 1.26 -3.92 11.35
C ALA A 79 1.48 -5.22 10.55
N THR A 80 2.63 -5.86 10.75
CA THR A 80 2.98 -7.15 10.14
C THR A 80 3.77 -8.02 11.12
N SER A 81 3.86 -9.31 10.85
CA SER A 81 4.23 -10.34 11.84
C SER A 81 5.71 -10.33 12.28
N THR A 82 6.63 -9.84 11.45
CA THR A 82 8.07 -9.86 11.77
C THR A 82 8.77 -8.57 11.37
N ILE A 83 9.90 -8.27 12.02
CA ILE A 83 10.76 -7.12 11.70
C ILE A 83 11.27 -7.20 10.25
N ASN A 84 11.58 -8.41 9.76
CA ASN A 84 12.03 -8.60 8.38
C ASN A 84 10.94 -8.18 7.38
N LEU A 85 9.67 -8.54 7.64
CA LEU A 85 8.55 -8.09 6.80
C LEU A 85 8.34 -6.57 6.91
N GLN A 86 8.48 -5.99 8.11
CA GLN A 86 8.39 -4.53 8.27
C GLN A 86 9.46 -3.80 7.46
N ARG A 87 10.71 -4.29 7.49
CA ARG A 87 11.81 -3.76 6.69
C ARG A 87 11.57 -3.93 5.20
N GLN A 88 11.06 -5.09 4.77
CA GLN A 88 10.70 -5.31 3.37
C GLN A 88 9.65 -4.28 2.91
N LEU A 89 8.62 -4.03 3.72
CA LEU A 89 7.62 -3.01 3.40
C LEU A 89 8.26 -1.62 3.31
N TYR A 90 9.08 -1.24 4.28
CA TYR A 90 9.66 0.09 4.37
C TYR A 90 10.74 0.35 3.31
N ASP A 91 11.73 -0.54 3.19
CA ASP A 91 12.91 -0.34 2.34
C ASP A 91 12.65 -0.66 0.87
N LYS A 92 11.65 -1.51 0.57
CA LYS A 92 11.34 -1.93 -0.80
C LYS A 92 9.96 -1.44 -1.24
N ASP A 93 8.89 -1.98 -0.67
CA ASP A 93 7.54 -1.81 -1.23
C ASP A 93 7.09 -0.33 -1.22
N VAL A 94 7.31 0.38 -0.10
CA VAL A 94 7.02 1.82 0.03
C VAL A 94 7.87 2.65 -0.93
N ARG A 95 9.19 2.42 -0.96
CA ARG A 95 10.10 3.18 -1.85
C ARG A 95 9.77 2.98 -3.33
N GLN A 96 9.42 1.75 -3.70
CA GLN A 96 9.01 1.38 -5.06
C GLN A 96 7.70 2.08 -5.45
N LEU A 97 6.72 2.17 -4.54
CA LEU A 97 5.49 2.92 -4.76
C LEU A 97 5.71 4.43 -4.83
N PHE A 98 6.57 5.01 -4.00
CA PHE A 98 6.90 6.45 -4.07
C PHE A 98 7.49 6.83 -5.44
N THR A 99 8.39 5.98 -5.94
CA THR A 99 9.00 6.17 -7.27
C THR A 99 7.95 6.03 -8.38
N THR A 100 7.09 5.02 -8.29
CA THR A 100 6.08 4.71 -9.32
C THR A 100 4.98 5.78 -9.38
N LEU A 101 4.47 6.19 -8.22
CA LEU A 101 3.39 7.16 -8.09
C LEU A 101 3.89 8.61 -8.16
N LYS A 102 5.21 8.84 -8.10
CA LYS A 102 5.86 10.16 -8.03
C LYS A 102 5.35 10.99 -6.86
N VAL A 103 5.24 10.35 -5.69
CA VAL A 103 4.78 10.96 -4.44
C VAL A 103 5.78 10.73 -3.33
N GLU A 104 5.74 11.60 -2.33
CA GLU A 104 6.52 11.45 -1.10
C GLU A 104 5.64 11.85 0.08
N VAL A 105 5.45 10.93 1.02
CA VAL A 105 4.73 11.19 2.28
C VAL A 105 5.61 10.79 3.47
N PRO A 106 5.46 11.43 4.65
CA PRO A 106 6.20 11.03 5.84
C PRO A 106 5.90 9.59 6.24
N VAL A 107 6.92 8.74 6.31
CA VAL A 107 6.82 7.35 6.76
C VAL A 107 7.93 7.07 7.75
N ALA A 108 7.63 6.33 8.81
CA ALA A 108 8.59 5.89 9.81
C ALA A 108 8.45 4.40 10.08
N LEU A 109 9.58 3.74 10.34
CA LEU A 109 9.64 2.35 10.78
C LEU A 109 9.66 2.30 12.31
N LEU A 110 8.60 1.74 12.90
CA LEU A 110 8.48 1.57 14.35
C LEU A 110 8.88 0.16 14.77
N MET A 111 9.92 0.03 15.60
CA MET A 111 10.41 -1.25 16.12
C MET A 111 10.45 -1.24 17.66
N GLY A 112 10.60 -2.43 18.27
CA GLY A 112 10.86 -2.51 19.71
C GLY A 112 12.23 -1.92 20.07
N ARG A 113 12.36 -1.31 21.26
CA ARG A 113 13.56 -0.57 21.71
C ARG A 113 14.89 -1.30 21.49
N GLY A 114 14.92 -2.62 21.70
CA GLY A 114 16.13 -3.45 21.51
C GLY A 114 16.62 -3.55 20.04
N ASN A 115 15.91 -2.97 19.09
CA ASN A 115 16.30 -2.92 17.68
C ASN A 115 16.90 -1.57 17.25
N TYR A 116 17.12 -0.66 18.20
CA TYR A 116 17.81 0.60 17.99
C TYR A 116 19.20 0.53 18.62
N LEU A 117 20.15 1.24 18.02
CA LEU A 117 21.47 1.42 18.61
C LEU A 117 21.33 2.26 19.89
N CYS A 118 22.08 1.89 20.92
CA CYS A 118 22.20 2.64 22.17
C CYS A 118 23.36 3.62 22.11
#